data_AF-A0A2W0HA13-F1
#
_entry.id   AF-A0A2W0HA13-F1
#
_cell.length_a   1.000
_cell.length_b   1.000
_cell.length_c   1.000
_cell.angle_alpha   90.00
_cell.angle_beta   90.00
_cell.angle_gamma   90.00
#
_symmetry.space_group_name_H-M   'P 1'
#
loop_
_entity.id
_entity.type
_entity.pdbx_description
1 polymer ?
#
loop_
_entity_poly.entity_id
_entity_poly.type
_entity_poly.pdbx_seq_one_letter_code
_entity_poly.pdbx_strand_id
1 'polypeptide(L)'
;MALAKELETLKEYKCPEGECVLSVYLNTDRSNQDQQKGEWKIRLKNGLRKLEEYLEASSNDEPLKNYQKIKKKVEKEIQGNQTNLQKSVVIFASEDKDLWSVHYLQLPVETQFHWESSPVTDQLEKLQEEYPTAGIVLTNMDEIRIIDTALGEVNDTRTYTFDPEVEKWTFKDGMGATNAMQSGASHVDKVQQRFEENMQRFYKDIAGNIDQMKRDRNWKSVYLVGEPEMTRTLESQLRANVEKSVNKNLVNARPSQVLANVFN
;
A
#
# COMPACT_ATOMS: atom_id res chain seq x y z
N MET A 1 3.39 10.55 -4.33
CA MET A 1 2.78 10.06 -5.59
C MET A 1 2.45 8.58 -5.37
N ALA A 2 1.48 7.96 -6.06
CA ALA A 2 1.29 6.52 -5.89
C ALA A 2 2.55 5.80 -6.41
N LEU A 3 3.12 4.89 -5.62
CA LEU A 3 4.41 4.23 -5.90
C LEU A 3 4.47 3.62 -7.30
N ALA A 4 3.36 3.03 -7.78
CA ALA A 4 3.27 2.46 -9.13
C ALA A 4 3.48 3.50 -10.25
N LYS A 5 3.06 4.75 -10.06
CA LYS A 5 3.29 5.82 -11.05
C LYS A 5 4.72 6.33 -10.99
N GLU A 6 5.30 6.36 -9.80
CA GLU A 6 6.70 6.74 -9.59
C GLU A 6 7.66 5.70 -10.16
N LEU A 7 7.32 4.42 -10.10
CA LEU A 7 8.09 3.33 -10.70
C LEU A 7 8.34 3.54 -12.20
N GLU A 8 7.33 3.99 -12.96
CA GLU A 8 7.51 4.32 -14.38
C GLU A 8 8.48 5.49 -14.58
N THR A 9 8.42 6.52 -13.72
CA THR A 9 9.37 7.64 -13.79
C THR A 9 10.80 7.23 -13.41
N LEU A 10 10.95 6.27 -12.49
CA LEU A 10 12.26 5.72 -12.10
C LEU A 10 12.88 4.90 -13.25
N LYS A 11 12.07 4.15 -14.01
CA LYS A 11 12.54 3.38 -15.18
C LYS A 11 13.07 4.26 -16.31
N GLU A 12 12.48 5.44 -16.49
CA GLU A 12 12.90 6.40 -17.50
C GLU A 12 14.18 7.17 -17.08
N TYR A 13 14.51 7.16 -15.80
CA TYR A 13 15.68 7.88 -15.28
C TYR A 13 16.98 7.23 -15.78
N LYS A 14 17.84 8.07 -16.36
CA LYS A 14 19.20 7.70 -16.76
C LYS A 14 20.18 8.79 -16.40
N CYS A 15 21.32 8.36 -15.85
CA CYS A 15 22.49 9.19 -15.65
C CYS A 15 23.03 9.66 -17.01
N PRO A 16 23.37 10.95 -17.16
CA PRO A 16 24.00 11.45 -18.38
C PRO A 16 25.43 10.91 -18.55
N GLU A 17 26.15 10.70 -17.44
CA GLU A 17 27.53 10.21 -17.43
C GLU A 17 27.68 9.07 -16.39
N GLY A 18 27.95 7.86 -16.87
CA GLY A 18 28.31 6.72 -16.03
C GLY A 18 27.28 6.33 -14.96
N GLU A 19 27.78 5.77 -13.86
CA GLU A 19 26.99 5.35 -12.70
C GLU A 19 26.80 6.51 -11.73
N CYS A 20 25.55 6.84 -11.42
CA CYS A 20 25.22 7.99 -10.56
C CYS A 20 24.03 7.76 -9.62
N VAL A 21 23.38 6.59 -9.67
CA VAL A 21 22.20 6.27 -8.87
C VAL A 21 22.52 5.23 -7.82
N LEU A 22 22.27 5.57 -6.56
CA LEU A 22 22.21 4.60 -5.47
C LEU A 22 20.80 4.03 -5.37
N SER A 23 20.67 2.71 -5.56
CA SER A 23 19.45 1.96 -5.27
C SER A 23 19.67 1.13 -4.01
N VAL A 24 18.87 1.38 -2.96
CA VAL A 24 18.92 0.67 -1.68
C VAL A 24 17.63 -0.08 -1.48
N TYR A 25 17.73 -1.40 -1.35
CA TYR A 25 16.68 -2.27 -0.85
C TYR A 25 17.11 -2.80 0.50
N LEU A 26 16.35 -2.52 1.55
CA LEU A 26 16.68 -2.97 2.90
C LEU A 26 15.48 -3.66 3.52
N ASN A 27 15.65 -4.93 3.87
CA ASN A 27 14.68 -5.68 4.64
C ASN A 27 14.75 -5.28 6.11
N THR A 28 13.62 -4.92 6.69
CA THR A 28 13.48 -4.53 8.10
C THR A 28 12.38 -5.33 8.81
N ASP A 29 11.97 -6.46 8.23
CA ASP A 29 10.82 -7.25 8.69
C ASP A 29 11.06 -7.83 10.10
N ARG A 30 10.42 -7.20 11.09
CA ARG A 30 10.53 -7.57 12.51
C ARG A 30 9.86 -8.89 12.87
N SER A 31 9.16 -9.54 11.93
CA SER A 31 8.68 -10.91 12.13
C SER A 31 9.82 -11.93 12.14
N ASN A 32 10.98 -11.58 11.56
CA ASN A 32 12.20 -12.37 11.62
C ASN A 32 12.99 -12.07 12.91
N GLN A 33 13.38 -13.12 13.66
CA GLN A 33 14.15 -13.00 14.91
C GLN A 33 15.46 -12.23 14.76
N ASP A 34 16.14 -12.36 13.62
CA ASP A 34 17.42 -11.68 13.40
C ASP A 34 17.23 -10.17 13.20
N GLN A 35 16.15 -9.78 12.53
CA GLN A 35 15.79 -8.38 12.33
C GLN A 35 15.36 -7.67 13.62
N GLN A 36 14.74 -8.40 14.56
CA GLN A 36 14.41 -7.86 15.89
C GLN A 36 15.66 -7.43 16.68
N LYS A 37 16.80 -8.06 16.43
CA LYS A 37 18.10 -7.70 17.04
C LYS A 37 18.79 -6.54 16.31
N GLY A 38 18.17 -5.97 15.28
CA GLY A 38 18.71 -4.86 14.51
C GLY A 38 19.73 -5.28 13.45
N GLU A 39 19.65 -6.51 12.93
CA GLU A 39 20.54 -6.99 11.87
C GLU A 39 20.52 -6.07 10.64
N TRP A 40 19.37 -5.49 10.28
CA TRP A 40 19.26 -4.50 9.20
C TRP A 40 20.26 -3.34 9.35
N LYS A 41 20.61 -2.91 10.57
CA LYS A 41 21.60 -1.85 10.80
C LYS A 41 22.99 -2.27 10.32
N ILE A 42 23.34 -3.53 10.60
CA ILE A 42 24.60 -4.15 10.20
C ILE A 42 24.61 -4.33 8.67
N ARG A 43 23.51 -4.81 8.09
CA ARG A 43 23.36 -4.98 6.64
C ARG A 43 23.48 -3.65 5.89
N LEU A 44 22.81 -2.60 6.37
CA LEU A 44 22.91 -1.24 5.83
C LEU A 44 24.36 -0.74 5.85
N LYS A 45 25.00 -0.78 7.01
CA LYS A 45 26.39 -0.32 7.16
C LYS A 45 27.35 -1.09 6.24
N ASN A 46 27.21 -2.41 6.17
CA ASN A 46 28.07 -3.26 5.35
C ASN A 46 27.81 -3.08 3.85
N GLY A 47 26.56 -2.95 3.43
CA GLY A 47 26.19 -2.73 2.03
C GLY A 47 26.76 -1.41 1.50
N LEU A 48 26.54 -0.32 2.23
CA LEU A 48 27.06 0.99 1.86
C LEU A 48 28.59 1.06 1.88
N ARG A 49 29.25 0.39 2.84
CA ARG A 49 30.72 0.33 2.88
C ARG A 49 31.29 -0.43 1.68
N LYS A 50 30.68 -1.55 1.27
CA LYS A 50 31.15 -2.33 0.13
C LYS A 50 31.14 -1.54 -1.19
N LEU A 51 30.09 -0.75 -1.43
CA LEU A 51 30.02 0.12 -2.60
C LEU A 51 31.08 1.22 -2.55
N GLU A 52 31.34 1.79 -1.36
CA GLU A 52 32.40 2.78 -1.18
C GLU A 52 33.79 2.21 -1.51
N GLU A 53 34.11 1.02 -0.99
CA GLU A 53 35.38 0.32 -1.26
C GLU A 53 35.56 0.00 -2.75
N TYR A 54 34.48 -0.35 -3.45
CA TYR A 54 34.49 -0.57 -4.90
C TYR A 54 34.80 0.73 -5.68
N LEU A 55 34.15 1.84 -5.30
CA LEU A 55 34.35 3.14 -5.94
C LEU A 55 35.76 3.70 -5.67
N GLU A 56 36.29 3.53 -4.46
CA GLU A 56 37.66 3.93 -4.12
C GLU A 56 38.71 3.21 -4.99
N ALA A 57 38.47 1.94 -5.32
CA ALA A 57 39.37 1.18 -6.20
C ALA A 57 39.34 1.65 -7.67
N SER A 58 38.24 2.28 -8.12
CA SER A 58 38.04 2.71 -9.51
C SER A 58 38.82 3.98 -9.92
N SER A 59 39.48 4.66 -8.96
CA SER A 59 40.30 5.87 -9.17
C SER A 59 39.58 7.07 -9.80
N ASN A 60 38.24 7.14 -9.72
CA ASN A 60 37.45 8.27 -10.20
C ASN A 60 36.87 9.09 -9.03
N ASP A 61 37.37 10.30 -8.85
CA ASP A 61 37.10 11.14 -7.66
C ASP A 61 35.67 11.68 -7.59
N GLU A 62 35.03 11.92 -8.73
CA GLU A 62 33.72 12.57 -8.79
C GLU A 62 32.55 11.63 -8.42
N PRO A 63 32.44 10.41 -9.00
CA PRO A 63 31.45 9.41 -8.56
C PRO A 63 31.56 9.09 -7.07
N LEU A 64 32.79 8.98 -6.54
CA LEU A 64 33.03 8.72 -5.13
C LEU A 64 32.50 9.86 -4.23
N LYS A 65 32.75 11.13 -4.59
CA LYS A 65 32.23 12.29 -3.84
C LYS A 65 30.70 12.34 -3.85
N ASN A 66 30.07 12.08 -5.00
CA ASN A 66 28.61 12.06 -5.12
C ASN A 66 28.01 10.93 -4.30
N TYR A 67 28.58 9.73 -4.40
CA TYR A 67 28.20 8.58 -3.58
C TYR A 67 28.30 8.88 -2.08
N GLN A 68 29.40 9.48 -1.61
CA GLN A 68 29.57 9.80 -0.20
C GLN A 68 28.53 10.79 0.35
N LYS A 69 28.07 11.76 -0.46
CA LYS A 69 26.98 12.67 -0.08
C LYS A 69 25.66 11.91 0.04
N ILE A 70 25.32 11.12 -0.98
CA ILE A 70 24.09 10.34 -1.03
C ILE A 70 24.05 9.33 0.13
N LYS A 71 25.16 8.61 0.36
CA LYS A 71 25.33 7.66 1.47
C LYS A 71 24.95 8.30 2.81
N LYS A 72 25.47 9.49 3.12
CA LYS A 72 25.13 10.22 4.36
C LYS A 72 23.65 10.58 4.42
N LYS A 73 23.05 10.98 3.29
CA LYS A 73 21.63 11.32 3.20
C LYS A 73 20.76 10.09 3.47
N VAL A 74 21.09 8.94 2.86
CA VAL A 74 20.43 7.64 3.07
C VAL A 74 20.55 7.17 4.51
N GLU A 75 21.75 7.20 5.09
CA GLU A 75 21.96 6.82 6.49
C GLU A 75 21.11 7.68 7.43
N LYS A 76 21.10 9.00 7.21
CA LYS A 76 20.30 9.94 8.01
C LYS A 76 18.80 9.67 7.87
N GLU A 77 18.32 9.41 6.66
CA GLU A 77 16.91 9.11 6.38
C GLU A 77 16.44 7.86 7.13
N ILE A 78 17.17 6.75 6.98
CA ILE A 78 16.78 5.47 7.59
C ILE A 78 16.90 5.55 9.12
N GLN A 79 17.97 6.18 9.64
CA GLN A 79 18.16 6.29 11.09
C GLN A 79 17.16 7.25 11.73
N GLY A 80 16.83 8.36 11.07
CA GLY A 80 15.88 9.36 11.54
C GLY A 80 14.44 8.86 11.54
N ASN A 81 14.09 7.97 10.61
CA ASN A 81 12.74 7.44 10.45
C ASN A 81 12.60 5.98 10.91
N GLN A 82 13.39 5.55 11.90
CA GLN A 82 13.34 4.19 12.47
C GLN A 82 11.95 3.75 12.95
N THR A 83 11.13 4.69 13.40
CA THR A 83 9.75 4.44 13.84
C THR A 83 8.80 4.16 12.68
N ASN A 84 9.13 4.63 11.49
CA ASN A 84 8.31 4.47 10.28
C ASN A 84 8.66 3.18 9.53
N LEU A 85 9.80 2.56 9.83
CA LEU A 85 10.21 1.29 9.23
C LEU A 85 9.12 0.23 9.41
N GLN A 86 8.62 -0.25 8.27
CA GLN A 86 7.68 -1.35 8.17
C GLN A 86 8.46 -2.66 7.92
N LYS A 87 8.13 -3.41 6.88
CA LYS A 87 8.85 -4.65 6.51
C LYS A 87 10.06 -4.38 5.63
N SER A 88 10.10 -3.25 4.92
CA SER A 88 11.28 -2.82 4.19
C SER A 88 11.35 -1.30 4.03
N VAL A 89 12.52 -0.84 3.58
CA VAL A 89 12.71 0.51 3.03
C VAL A 89 13.43 0.39 1.69
N VAL A 90 12.93 1.11 0.69
CA VAL A 90 13.50 1.21 -0.65
C VAL A 90 13.83 2.67 -0.93
N ILE A 91 15.05 2.96 -1.37
CA ILE A 91 15.51 4.32 -1.66
C ILE A 91 16.22 4.36 -3.01
N PHE A 92 15.84 5.32 -3.85
CA PHE A 92 16.59 5.70 -5.04
C PHE A 92 17.10 7.12 -4.87
N ALA A 93 18.40 7.31 -5.05
CA ALA A 93 19.02 8.60 -4.83
C ALA A 93 20.12 8.88 -5.85
N SER A 94 20.13 10.10 -6.37
CA SER A 94 21.22 10.64 -7.20
C SER A 94 21.39 12.13 -6.92
N GLU A 95 22.62 12.62 -7.06
CA GLU A 95 22.89 14.06 -7.13
C GLU A 95 22.58 14.60 -8.53
N ASP A 96 22.51 13.74 -9.56
CA ASP A 96 22.07 14.15 -10.89
C ASP A 96 20.55 14.33 -10.90
N LYS A 97 20.10 15.50 -11.38
CA LYS A 97 18.68 15.89 -11.46
C LYS A 97 17.92 15.78 -10.12
N ASP A 98 18.63 15.81 -8.99
CA ASP A 98 18.08 15.74 -7.63
C ASP A 98 17.12 14.56 -7.38
N LEU A 99 17.42 13.37 -7.91
CA LEU A 99 16.62 12.17 -7.62
C LEU A 99 16.68 11.85 -6.11
N TRP A 100 15.52 11.90 -5.45
CA TRP A 100 15.36 11.46 -4.07
C TRP A 100 13.99 10.84 -3.86
N SER A 101 13.95 9.52 -3.80
CA SER A 101 12.73 8.72 -3.72
C SER A 101 12.87 7.72 -2.58
N VAL A 102 11.92 7.71 -1.64
CA VAL A 102 11.97 6.93 -0.39
C VAL A 102 10.62 6.26 -0.14
N HIS A 103 10.63 4.94 0.06
CA HIS A 103 9.43 4.13 0.23
C HIS A 103 9.56 3.18 1.40
N TYR A 104 8.56 3.17 2.30
CA TYR A 104 8.52 2.31 3.49
C TYR A 104 7.44 1.24 3.32
N LEU A 105 7.81 0.12 2.71
CA LEU A 105 6.83 -0.87 2.26
C LEU A 105 6.40 -1.81 3.38
N GLN A 106 5.12 -2.19 3.35
CA GLN A 106 4.56 -3.26 4.19
C GLN A 106 4.92 -4.66 3.68
N LEU A 107 5.71 -4.76 2.61
CA LEU A 107 6.20 -5.99 2.00
C LEU A 107 7.71 -6.15 2.23
N PRO A 108 8.20 -7.37 2.48
CA PRO A 108 9.62 -7.62 2.55
C PRO A 108 10.26 -7.49 1.16
N VAL A 109 11.53 -7.08 1.13
CA VAL A 109 12.38 -7.08 -0.05
C VAL A 109 13.65 -7.87 0.24
N GLU A 110 14.38 -8.26 -0.80
CA GLU A 110 15.74 -8.78 -0.62
C GLU A 110 16.69 -7.61 -0.36
N THR A 111 17.55 -7.74 0.64
CA THR A 111 18.49 -6.66 0.98
C THR A 111 19.61 -6.57 -0.04
N GLN A 112 19.63 -5.50 -0.82
CA GLN A 112 20.56 -5.27 -1.93
C GLN A 112 20.93 -3.78 -2.05
N PHE A 113 22.13 -3.51 -2.54
CA PHE A 113 22.66 -2.16 -2.71
C PHE A 113 23.35 -2.10 -4.07
N HIS A 114 22.98 -1.11 -4.89
CA HIS A 114 23.48 -0.97 -6.24
C HIS A 114 23.90 0.47 -6.49
N TRP A 115 25.01 0.67 -7.21
CA TRP A 115 25.45 1.95 -7.72
C TRP A 115 25.54 1.84 -9.23
N GLU A 116 24.59 2.43 -9.94
CA GLU A 116 24.36 2.13 -11.36
C GLU A 116 24.02 3.39 -12.17
N SER A 117 23.99 3.25 -13.49
CA SER A 117 23.61 4.34 -14.43
C SER A 117 22.09 4.63 -14.48
N SER A 118 21.28 3.80 -13.82
CA SER A 118 19.83 3.97 -13.68
C SER A 118 19.34 3.32 -12.38
N PRO A 119 18.16 3.70 -11.86
CA PRO A 119 17.52 2.99 -10.75
C PRO A 119 17.37 1.51 -11.05
N VAL A 120 17.77 0.64 -10.11
CA VAL A 120 17.57 -0.82 -10.22
C VAL A 120 16.17 -1.13 -9.70
N THR A 121 15.18 -1.29 -10.58
CA THR A 121 13.75 -1.38 -10.23
C THR A 121 13.21 -2.82 -10.12
N ASP A 122 14.02 -3.83 -10.44
CA ASP A 122 13.59 -5.23 -10.59
C ASP A 122 12.73 -5.77 -9.43
N GLN A 123 13.09 -5.46 -8.19
CA GLN A 123 12.33 -5.94 -7.03
C GLN A 123 10.97 -5.24 -6.90
N LEU A 124 10.89 -3.94 -7.17
CA LEU A 124 9.60 -3.23 -7.19
C LEU A 124 8.71 -3.73 -8.32
N GLU A 125 9.27 -4.07 -9.48
CA GLU A 125 8.51 -4.63 -10.59
C GLU A 125 7.91 -6.00 -10.24
N LYS A 126 8.71 -6.88 -9.63
CA LYS A 126 8.21 -8.17 -9.12
C LYS A 126 7.10 -7.98 -8.08
N LEU A 127 7.28 -7.04 -7.15
CA LEU A 127 6.22 -6.70 -6.19
C LEU A 127 4.97 -6.15 -6.89
N GLN A 128 5.10 -5.44 -8.01
CA GLN A 128 3.95 -4.91 -8.74
C GLN A 128 3.16 -6.02 -9.43
N GLU A 129 3.86 -7.02 -9.94
CA GLU A 129 3.27 -8.21 -10.54
C GLU A 129 2.56 -9.07 -9.48
N GLU A 130 3.19 -9.30 -8.33
CA GLU A 130 2.64 -10.09 -7.23
C GLU A 130 1.51 -9.35 -6.47
N TYR A 131 1.64 -8.03 -6.31
CA TYR A 131 0.71 -7.17 -5.56
C TYR A 131 0.23 -6.02 -6.46
N PRO A 132 -0.58 -6.32 -7.49
CA PRO A 132 -1.04 -5.32 -8.43
C PRO A 132 -1.95 -4.29 -7.76
N THR A 133 -2.23 -3.20 -8.48
CA THR A 133 -3.23 -2.22 -8.06
C THR A 133 -4.56 -2.91 -7.83
N ALA A 134 -5.10 -2.79 -6.62
CA ALA A 134 -6.29 -3.53 -6.21
C ALA A 134 -7.17 -2.73 -5.25
N GLY A 135 -8.47 -2.91 -5.40
CA GLY A 135 -9.47 -2.45 -4.44
C GLY A 135 -9.82 -3.57 -3.48
N ILE A 136 -9.56 -3.38 -2.18
CA ILE A 136 -10.03 -4.28 -1.13
C ILE A 136 -11.30 -3.68 -0.53
N VAL A 137 -12.43 -4.36 -0.70
CA VAL A 137 -13.73 -3.92 -0.22
C VAL A 137 -14.12 -4.75 0.99
N LEU A 138 -14.07 -4.12 2.16
CA LEU A 138 -14.53 -4.67 3.42
C LEU A 138 -15.99 -4.33 3.62
N THR A 139 -16.84 -5.33 3.83
CA THR A 139 -18.28 -5.14 3.99
C THR A 139 -18.75 -5.69 5.34
N ASN A 140 -19.64 -4.93 5.98
CA ASN A 140 -20.37 -5.27 7.20
C ASN A 140 -21.83 -4.80 7.07
N MET A 141 -22.69 -5.05 8.06
CA MET A 141 -24.12 -4.69 8.04
C MET A 141 -24.41 -3.22 7.75
N ASP A 142 -23.62 -2.33 8.32
CA ASP A 142 -23.85 -0.88 8.33
C ASP A 142 -22.69 -0.08 7.71
N GLU A 143 -21.62 -0.75 7.29
CA GLU A 143 -20.40 -0.09 6.80
C GLU A 143 -19.77 -0.87 5.64
N ILE A 144 -19.36 -0.13 4.62
CA ILE A 144 -18.44 -0.60 3.58
C ILE A 144 -17.20 0.28 3.59
N ARG A 145 -16.05 -0.35 3.79
CA ARG A 145 -14.74 0.30 3.74
C ARG A 145 -13.97 -0.21 2.53
N ILE A 146 -13.52 0.70 1.68
CA ILE A 146 -12.75 0.42 0.47
C ILE A 146 -11.33 0.90 0.70
N ILE A 147 -10.36 0.00 0.53
CA ILE A 147 -8.94 0.30 0.60
C ILE A 147 -8.38 0.19 -0.83
N ASP A 148 -7.85 1.30 -1.33
CA ASP A 148 -7.10 1.33 -2.58
C ASP A 148 -5.64 0.98 -2.27
N THR A 149 -5.14 -0.04 -2.95
CA THR A 149 -3.82 -0.59 -2.70
C THR A 149 -3.02 -0.68 -4.00
N ALA A 150 -1.71 -0.47 -3.89
CA ALA A 150 -0.76 -0.73 -4.97
C ALA A 150 0.57 -1.11 -4.34
N LEU A 151 1.25 -2.13 -4.88
CA LEU A 151 2.57 -2.54 -4.37
C LEU A 151 2.57 -2.86 -2.87
N GLY A 152 1.45 -3.40 -2.37
CA GLY A 152 1.27 -3.69 -0.94
C GLY A 152 1.23 -2.46 -0.03
N GLU A 153 1.12 -1.26 -0.57
CA GLU A 153 0.86 -0.02 0.18
C GLU A 153 -0.60 0.40 0.04
N VAL A 154 -1.06 1.20 1.01
CA VAL A 154 -2.41 1.78 1.00
C VAL A 154 -2.32 3.18 0.44
N ASN A 155 -2.90 3.40 -0.74
CA ASN A 155 -2.95 4.70 -1.40
C ASN A 155 -4.09 5.57 -0.84
N ASP A 156 -5.23 4.96 -0.54
CA ASP A 156 -6.44 5.65 -0.08
C ASP A 156 -7.34 4.69 0.70
N THR A 157 -8.18 5.23 1.57
CA THR A 157 -9.22 4.48 2.26
C THR A 157 -10.50 5.29 2.29
N ARG A 158 -11.60 4.71 1.84
CA ARG A 158 -12.92 5.33 1.87
C ARG A 158 -13.89 4.48 2.68
N THR A 159 -14.56 5.10 3.63
CA THR A 159 -15.62 4.46 4.41
C THR A 159 -16.97 5.05 4.04
N TYR A 160 -17.92 4.16 3.78
CA TYR A 160 -19.31 4.47 3.52
C TYR A 160 -20.17 3.80 4.59
N THR A 161 -21.02 4.57 5.27
CA THR A 161 -21.93 4.04 6.28
C THR A 161 -23.36 4.08 5.78
N PHE A 162 -24.12 3.02 6.07
CA PHE A 162 -25.54 2.91 5.80
C PHE A 162 -26.33 3.47 6.99
N ASP A 163 -27.14 4.49 6.73
CA ASP A 163 -28.12 5.01 7.67
C ASP A 163 -29.53 4.61 7.19
N PRO A 164 -30.20 3.65 7.87
CA PRO A 164 -31.52 3.17 7.46
C PRO A 164 -32.64 4.21 7.64
N GLU A 165 -32.44 5.25 8.45
CA GLU A 165 -33.47 6.28 8.69
C GLU A 165 -33.44 7.40 7.63
N VAL A 166 -32.27 7.66 7.04
CA VAL A 166 -32.04 8.85 6.21
C VAL A 166 -31.97 8.51 4.71
N GLU A 167 -31.94 7.23 4.34
CA GLU A 167 -31.79 6.74 2.95
C GLU A 167 -30.68 7.48 2.17
N LYS A 168 -29.62 7.94 2.85
CA LYS A 168 -28.56 8.77 2.27
C LYS A 168 -27.17 8.39 2.79
N TRP A 169 -26.22 8.45 1.86
CA TRP A 169 -24.79 8.32 2.13
C TRP A 169 -24.29 9.37 3.12
N THR A 170 -23.56 8.94 4.15
CA THR A 170 -22.62 9.81 4.85
C THR A 170 -21.20 9.34 4.56
N PHE A 171 -20.44 10.16 3.81
CA PHE A 171 -19.01 9.95 3.58
C PHE A 171 -18.24 10.57 4.75
N LYS A 172 -17.38 9.79 5.41
CA LYS A 172 -16.46 10.30 6.42
C LYS A 172 -15.03 10.06 5.96
N ASP A 173 -14.29 11.14 5.76
CA ASP A 173 -12.84 11.13 5.73
C ASP A 173 -12.31 11.17 7.18
N GLY A 174 -11.15 10.58 7.44
CA GLY A 174 -10.72 10.10 8.77
C GLY A 174 -10.87 11.04 9.98
N MET A 175 -11.08 10.40 11.14
CA MET A 175 -11.24 10.89 12.53
C MET A 175 -12.68 11.11 13.04
N GLY A 176 -13.20 10.05 13.68
CA GLY A 176 -13.98 10.05 14.92
C GLY A 176 -15.22 10.96 15.04
N ALA A 177 -16.40 10.36 15.20
CA ALA A 177 -17.49 11.00 15.96
C ALA A 177 -18.43 9.96 16.59
N THR A 178 -18.52 10.02 17.92
CA THR A 178 -19.49 9.38 18.81
C THR A 178 -20.79 10.18 18.90
N ASN A 179 -21.96 9.52 18.81
CA ASN A 179 -23.11 9.58 19.75
C ASN A 179 -24.45 9.11 19.12
N ALA A 180 -25.11 8.17 19.82
CA ALA A 180 -26.55 7.97 20.18
C ALA A 180 -27.69 8.57 19.28
N MET A 181 -28.92 8.02 19.13
CA MET A 181 -29.82 7.27 20.03
C MET A 181 -31.15 6.85 19.31
N GLN A 182 -31.75 5.72 19.72
CA GLN A 182 -33.17 5.21 19.70
C GLN A 182 -34.33 5.88 18.90
N SER A 183 -35.19 5.07 18.24
CA SER A 183 -36.58 4.66 18.65
C SER A 183 -37.29 3.89 17.49
N GLY A 184 -38.03 2.77 17.65
CA GLY A 184 -39.39 2.59 18.21
C GLY A 184 -40.15 1.53 17.38
N ALA A 185 -40.97 0.66 18.01
CA ALA A 185 -41.48 -0.60 17.44
C ALA A 185 -42.86 -0.52 16.73
N SER A 186 -43.03 -1.27 15.63
CA SER A 186 -44.10 -2.27 15.36
C SER A 186 -44.47 -2.38 13.86
N HIS A 187 -43.78 -3.26 13.14
CA HIS A 187 -44.25 -4.01 11.96
C HIS A 187 -43.07 -4.85 11.47
N VAL A 188 -42.74 -5.93 12.18
CA VAL A 188 -41.46 -6.66 11.99
C VAL A 188 -41.28 -7.10 10.54
N ASP A 189 -42.33 -7.60 9.87
CA ASP A 189 -42.21 -8.09 8.49
C ASP A 189 -42.10 -6.97 7.43
N LYS A 190 -42.86 -5.87 7.56
CA LYS A 190 -42.80 -4.75 6.60
C LYS A 190 -41.58 -3.86 6.81
N VAL A 191 -41.08 -3.75 8.05
CA VAL A 191 -39.84 -3.04 8.36
C VAL A 191 -38.64 -3.86 7.86
N GLN A 192 -38.65 -5.18 8.06
CA GLN A 192 -37.62 -6.07 7.56
C GLN A 192 -37.56 -6.08 6.02
N GLN A 193 -38.70 -6.17 5.34
CA GLN A 193 -38.75 -6.12 3.87
C GLN A 193 -38.23 -4.78 3.33
N ARG A 194 -38.60 -3.65 3.95
CA ARG A 194 -38.08 -2.32 3.55
C ARG A 194 -36.59 -2.18 3.82
N PHE A 195 -36.11 -2.74 4.93
CA PHE A 195 -34.70 -2.77 5.27
C PHE A 195 -33.90 -3.57 4.22
N GLU A 196 -34.39 -4.74 3.81
CA GLU A 196 -33.78 -5.57 2.77
C GLU A 196 -33.79 -4.90 1.40
N GLU A 197 -34.91 -4.28 0.99
CA GLU A 197 -35.02 -3.51 -0.26
C GLU A 197 -34.08 -2.28 -0.27
N ASN A 198 -33.93 -1.61 0.87
CA ASN A 198 -33.02 -0.48 1.01
C ASN A 198 -31.55 -0.92 1.01
N MET A 199 -31.24 -2.05 1.64
CA MET A 199 -29.91 -2.66 1.61
C MET A 199 -29.53 -3.13 0.20
N GLN A 200 -30.48 -3.70 -0.56
CA GLN A 200 -30.25 -4.06 -1.97
C GLN A 200 -29.91 -2.85 -2.84
N ARG A 201 -30.64 -1.74 -2.68
CA ARG A 201 -30.33 -0.48 -3.36
C ARG A 201 -28.95 0.06 -2.96
N PHE A 202 -28.64 0.01 -1.68
CA PHE A 202 -27.34 0.41 -1.14
C PHE A 202 -26.17 -0.38 -1.78
N TYR A 203 -26.29 -1.71 -1.85
CA TYR A 203 -25.28 -2.55 -2.48
C TYR A 203 -25.12 -2.25 -3.98
N LYS A 204 -26.22 -1.98 -4.69
CA LYS A 204 -26.19 -1.63 -6.11
C LYS A 204 -25.46 -0.31 -6.37
N ASP A 205 -25.71 0.71 -5.56
CA ASP A 205 -25.06 2.00 -5.67
C ASP A 205 -23.56 1.90 -5.35
N ILE A 206 -23.19 1.15 -4.30
CA ILE A 206 -21.77 0.90 -3.97
C ILE A 206 -21.08 0.08 -5.03
N ALA A 207 -21.73 -0.93 -5.59
CA ALA A 207 -21.18 -1.69 -6.68
C ALA A 207 -20.86 -0.77 -7.88
N GLY A 208 -21.76 0.17 -8.22
CA GLY A 208 -21.51 1.20 -9.23
C GLY A 208 -20.28 2.07 -8.92
N ASN A 209 -20.14 2.51 -7.66
CA ASN A 209 -18.98 3.29 -7.21
C ASN A 209 -17.68 2.48 -7.26
N ILE A 210 -17.69 1.21 -6.84
CA ILE A 210 -16.55 0.31 -6.90
C ILE A 210 -16.14 0.09 -8.36
N ASP A 211 -17.09 -0.17 -9.25
CA ASP A 211 -16.83 -0.34 -10.68
C ASP A 211 -16.22 0.92 -11.30
N GLN A 212 -16.66 2.10 -10.88
CA GLN A 212 -16.07 3.37 -11.29
C GLN A 212 -14.65 3.53 -10.75
N MET A 213 -14.44 3.29 -9.45
CA MET A 213 -13.11 3.37 -8.83
C MET A 213 -12.14 2.39 -9.48
N LYS A 214 -12.57 1.16 -9.81
CA LYS A 214 -11.76 0.18 -10.54
C LYS A 214 -11.25 0.74 -11.87
N ARG A 215 -12.10 1.41 -12.64
CA ARG A 215 -11.72 2.02 -13.92
C ARG A 215 -10.81 3.22 -13.71
N ASP A 216 -11.21 4.16 -12.86
CA ASP A 216 -10.51 5.43 -12.67
C ASP A 216 -9.11 5.22 -12.06
N ARG A 217 -8.96 4.21 -11.20
CA ARG A 217 -7.70 3.86 -10.53
C ARG A 217 -6.96 2.70 -11.15
N ASN A 218 -7.45 2.16 -12.28
CA ASN A 218 -6.87 1.02 -12.98
C ASN A 218 -6.61 -0.19 -12.06
N TRP A 219 -7.57 -0.54 -11.19
CA TRP A 219 -7.44 -1.76 -10.39
C TRP A 219 -7.47 -3.00 -11.27
N LYS A 220 -6.43 -3.82 -11.17
CA LYS A 220 -6.37 -5.12 -11.84
C LYS A 220 -7.32 -6.10 -11.16
N SER A 221 -7.30 -6.15 -9.83
CA SER A 221 -8.13 -7.06 -9.02
C SER A 221 -9.03 -6.30 -8.04
N VAL A 222 -10.15 -6.94 -7.67
CA VAL A 222 -11.03 -6.52 -6.57
C VAL A 222 -11.11 -7.68 -5.59
N TYR A 223 -10.93 -7.41 -4.31
CA TYR A 223 -11.03 -8.38 -3.24
C TYR A 223 -12.20 -8.01 -2.33
N LEU A 224 -13.00 -9.00 -1.94
CA LEU A 224 -14.07 -8.79 -0.96
C LEU A 224 -13.66 -9.39 0.39
N VAL A 225 -13.97 -8.68 1.47
CA VAL A 225 -13.66 -9.13 2.83
C VAL A 225 -14.89 -8.90 3.71
N GLY A 226 -15.40 -9.92 4.38
CA GLY A 226 -16.57 -9.78 5.23
C GLY A 226 -17.30 -11.09 5.45
N GLU A 227 -18.52 -11.01 5.96
CA GLU A 227 -19.39 -12.18 6.14
C GLU A 227 -19.84 -12.75 4.77
N PRO A 228 -19.90 -14.08 4.60
CA PRO A 228 -20.16 -14.72 3.31
C PRO A 228 -21.44 -14.26 2.59
N GLU A 229 -22.50 -13.98 3.35
CA GLU A 229 -23.77 -13.52 2.79
C GLU A 229 -23.64 -12.13 2.15
N MET A 230 -22.90 -11.24 2.82
CA MET A 230 -22.72 -9.85 2.40
C MET A 230 -21.77 -9.76 1.21
N THR A 231 -20.66 -10.52 1.25
CA THR A 231 -19.70 -10.57 0.13
C THR A 231 -20.36 -11.13 -1.13
N ARG A 232 -21.16 -12.21 -1.02
CA ARG A 232 -21.93 -12.76 -2.16
C ARG A 232 -22.96 -11.77 -2.70
N THR A 233 -23.67 -11.07 -1.82
CA THR A 233 -24.68 -10.09 -2.23
C THR A 233 -24.02 -8.95 -3.01
N LEU A 234 -22.93 -8.37 -2.49
CA LEU A 234 -22.19 -7.32 -3.17
C LEU A 234 -21.56 -7.82 -4.48
N GLU A 235 -20.95 -9.01 -4.48
CA GLU A 235 -20.38 -9.66 -5.66
C GLU A 235 -21.40 -9.80 -6.79
N SER A 236 -22.65 -10.16 -6.47
CA SER A 236 -23.73 -10.28 -7.46
C SER A 236 -24.13 -8.97 -8.13
N GLN A 237 -23.81 -7.82 -7.52
CA GLN A 237 -24.11 -6.48 -8.04
C GLN A 237 -22.93 -5.85 -8.78
N LEU A 238 -21.71 -6.35 -8.57
CA LEU A 238 -20.49 -5.85 -9.20
C LEU A 238 -20.42 -6.29 -10.67
N ARG A 239 -19.99 -5.38 -11.54
CA ARG A 239 -19.58 -5.75 -12.91
C ARG A 239 -18.13 -6.18 -12.95
N ALA A 240 -17.31 -5.67 -12.04
CA ALA A 240 -15.94 -6.09 -11.83
C ALA A 240 -15.88 -7.55 -11.38
N ASN A 241 -15.01 -8.35 -12.00
CA ASN A 241 -14.67 -9.67 -11.46
C ASN A 241 -13.95 -9.51 -10.12
N VAL A 242 -14.42 -10.28 -9.13
CA VAL A 242 -13.80 -10.42 -7.81
C VAL A 242 -12.76 -11.54 -7.91
N GLU A 243 -11.53 -11.23 -7.53
CA GLU A 243 -10.40 -12.16 -7.58
C GLU A 243 -10.51 -13.21 -6.46
N LYS A 244 -10.84 -12.76 -5.24
CA LYS A 244 -10.95 -13.59 -4.05
C LYS A 244 -11.83 -12.92 -3.01
N SER A 245 -12.59 -13.74 -2.30
CA SER A 245 -13.40 -13.33 -1.14
C SER A 245 -12.84 -13.95 0.13
N VAL A 246 -12.58 -13.12 1.15
CA VAL A 246 -12.05 -13.53 2.46
C VAL A 246 -13.15 -13.46 3.51
N ASN A 247 -13.53 -14.61 4.05
CA ASN A 247 -14.61 -14.74 5.03
C ASN A 247 -14.11 -14.42 6.44
N LYS A 248 -13.79 -13.15 6.69
CA LYS A 248 -13.38 -12.62 8.01
C LYS A 248 -13.93 -11.21 8.19
N ASN A 249 -14.41 -10.89 9.38
CA ASN A 249 -14.76 -9.52 9.72
C ASN A 249 -13.50 -8.71 10.04
N LEU A 250 -13.08 -7.85 9.10
CA LEU A 250 -11.89 -7.01 9.21
C LEU A 250 -12.19 -5.51 8.98
N VAL A 251 -13.46 -5.09 9.00
CA VAL A 251 -13.86 -3.70 8.63
C VAL A 251 -13.11 -2.65 9.47
N ASN A 252 -12.94 -2.92 10.77
CA ASN A 252 -12.24 -2.08 11.74
C ASN A 252 -10.74 -2.42 11.89
N ALA A 253 -10.21 -3.37 11.13
CA ALA A 253 -8.81 -3.75 11.24
C ALA A 253 -7.89 -2.66 10.65
N ARG A 254 -6.64 -2.63 11.11
CA ARG A 254 -5.63 -1.74 10.51
C ARG A 254 -5.35 -2.17 9.06
N PRO A 255 -5.09 -1.25 8.13
CA PRO A 255 -4.83 -1.61 6.73
C PRO A 255 -3.74 -2.68 6.57
N SER A 256 -2.66 -2.62 7.34
CA SER A 256 -1.59 -3.64 7.32
C SER A 256 -2.08 -5.05 7.70
N GLN A 257 -3.06 -5.16 8.61
CA GLN A 257 -3.67 -6.44 8.97
C GLN A 257 -4.60 -6.94 7.86
N VAL A 258 -5.32 -6.04 7.18
CA VAL A 258 -6.18 -6.39 6.03
C VAL A 258 -5.33 -6.93 4.89
N LEU A 259 -4.28 -6.20 4.49
CA LEU A 259 -3.35 -6.62 3.44
C LEU A 259 -2.78 -8.02 3.70
N ALA A 260 -2.34 -8.29 4.94
CA ALA A 260 -1.80 -9.58 5.33
C ALA A 260 -2.84 -10.73 5.33
N ASN A 261 -4.14 -10.46 5.30
CA ASN A 261 -5.17 -11.51 5.19
C ASN A 261 -5.66 -11.72 3.75
N VAL A 262 -5.53 -10.70 2.91
CA VAL A 262 -5.97 -10.75 1.51
C VAL A 262 -4.90 -11.38 0.63
N PHE A 263 -3.65 -10.94 0.78
CA PHE A 263 -2.54 -11.34 -0.06
C PHE A 263 -1.70 -12.51 0.48
N ASN A 264 -2.04 -13.05 1.65
CA ASN A 264 -1.52 -14.34 2.12
C ASN A 264 -2.33 -15.52 1.58
#